data_AF-A0A7X0FRA7-F1
#
_entry.id   AF-A0A7X0FRA7-F1
#
_cell.length_a   1.000
_cell.length_b   1.000
_cell.length_c   1.000
_cell.angle_alpha   90.00
_cell.angle_beta   90.00
_cell.angle_gamma   90.00
#
_symmetry.space_group_name_H-M   'P 1'
#
loop_
_entity.id
_entity.type
_entity.pdbx_description
1 polymer ?
#
loop_
_entity_poly.entity_id
_entity_poly.type
_entity_poly.pdbx_seq_one_letter_code
_entity_poly.pdbx_strand_id
1 'polypeptide(L)'
;MDAAKLTTAQTRELAELRVRAYGDSGAPALDPGEQARLAELEALARAPAGSPPADEPVDADPGDSARNVADSDGTPPKTAGGATEGAARPVDEPGPWWRRWMTAQTAAAVGIGVVIGLIAALALPSVTAPRADITLAETDEQWASQWESYLVSYDIVPESMQGHDRLDDVLMVWTADGIFNDRCLLIGHEPTMRITVETCTARDRYPSYDLIVTAQLRGVLDNAYPVGTTLRLVAREDAVDVHVLEPAGEGRVTGG
;
A
#
# COMPACT_ATOMS: atom_id res chain seq x y z
N MET A 1 38.15 1.66 20.89
CA MET A 1 38.11 2.35 19.59
C MET A 1 36.65 2.58 19.30
N ASP A 2 36.20 3.83 19.33
CA ASP A 2 34.80 4.15 19.11
C ASP A 2 34.47 3.89 17.65
N ALA A 3 33.44 3.07 17.38
CA ALA A 3 32.95 2.88 16.03
C ALA A 3 32.50 4.25 15.49
N ALA A 4 33.07 4.67 14.37
CA ALA A 4 32.70 5.94 13.74
C ALA A 4 31.23 5.86 13.30
N LYS A 5 30.34 6.44 14.10
CA LYS A 5 28.94 6.63 13.70
C LYS A 5 28.88 7.70 12.63
N LEU A 6 28.05 7.48 11.61
CA LEU A 6 27.73 8.50 10.62
C LEU A 6 27.15 9.72 11.34
N THR A 7 27.62 10.90 10.97
CA THR A 7 27.00 12.16 11.40
C THR A 7 25.66 12.35 10.68
N THR A 8 24.75 13.15 11.25
CA THR A 8 23.45 13.47 10.62
C THR A 8 23.60 13.98 9.18
N ALA A 9 24.62 14.80 8.93
CA ALA A 9 24.92 15.30 7.59
C ALA A 9 25.30 14.17 6.61
N GLN A 10 26.10 13.20 7.06
CA GLN A 10 26.49 12.05 6.24
C GLN A 10 25.33 11.07 5.99
N THR A 11 24.43 10.90 6.97
CA THR A 11 23.21 10.09 6.79
C THR A 11 22.31 10.70 5.70
N ARG A 12 22.12 12.02 5.72
CA ARG A 12 21.36 12.74 4.68
C ARG A 12 22.03 12.61 3.30
N GLU A 13 23.34 12.84 3.24
CA GLU A 13 24.13 12.68 2.00
C GLU A 13 24.01 11.26 1.42
N LEU A 14 24.09 10.23 2.28
CA LEU A 14 23.92 8.83 1.87
C LEU A 14 22.51 8.54 1.30
N ALA A 15 21.46 9.06 1.94
CA ALA A 15 20.08 8.89 1.46
C ALA A 15 19.89 9.52 0.07
N GLU A 16 20.37 10.76 -0.12
CA GLU A 16 20.29 11.45 -1.41
C GLU A 16 21.05 10.71 -2.53
N LEU A 17 22.25 10.19 -2.23
CA LEU A 17 23.03 9.41 -3.19
C LEU A 17 22.35 8.08 -3.55
N ARG A 18 21.72 7.39 -2.59
CA ARG A 18 20.98 6.14 -2.84
C ARG A 18 19.76 6.35 -3.70
N VAL A 19 18.99 7.42 -3.45
CA VAL A 19 17.82 7.76 -4.27
C VAL A 19 18.22 8.02 -5.73
N ARG A 20 19.36 8.67 -5.97
CA ARG A 20 19.87 8.89 -7.33
C ARG A 20 20.47 7.63 -7.97
N ALA A 21 21.17 6.81 -7.20
CA ALA A 21 21.82 5.60 -7.69
C ALA A 21 20.82 4.47 -8.00
N TYR A 22 19.80 4.32 -7.15
CA TYR A 22 18.90 3.16 -7.14
C TYR A 22 17.43 3.50 -7.33
N GLY A 23 17.04 4.77 -7.16
CA GLY A 23 15.65 5.20 -7.34
C GLY A 23 15.27 5.39 -8.80
N ASP A 24 14.02 5.09 -9.14
CA ASP A 24 13.43 5.28 -10.48
C ASP A 24 13.10 6.76 -10.76
N SER A 25 14.02 7.65 -10.42
CA SER A 25 13.81 9.10 -10.48
C SER A 25 14.07 9.68 -11.88
N GLY A 26 14.50 8.85 -12.85
CA GLY A 26 15.00 9.33 -14.14
C GLY A 26 16.24 10.23 -14.01
N ALA A 27 16.87 10.27 -12.84
CA ALA A 27 18.07 11.06 -12.59
C ALA A 27 19.22 10.58 -13.48
N PRO A 28 20.10 11.48 -13.93
CA PRO A 28 21.32 11.08 -14.61
C PRO A 28 22.15 10.17 -13.70
N ALA A 29 22.83 9.20 -14.31
CA ALA A 29 23.72 8.30 -13.58
C ALA A 29 24.76 9.10 -12.79
N LEU A 30 25.02 8.68 -11.55
CA LEU A 30 26.03 9.29 -10.68
C LEU A 30 27.38 9.34 -11.38
N ASP A 31 28.09 10.47 -11.22
CA ASP A 31 29.47 10.56 -11.70
C ASP A 31 30.41 9.62 -10.91
N PRO A 32 31.62 9.32 -11.42
CA PRO A 32 32.53 8.40 -10.74
C PRO A 32 32.94 8.83 -9.32
N GLY A 33 32.97 10.14 -9.04
CA GLY A 33 33.28 10.67 -7.71
C GLY A 33 32.13 10.46 -6.74
N GLU A 34 30.90 10.70 -7.18
CA GLU A 34 29.69 10.44 -6.41
C GLU A 34 29.50 8.95 -6.12
N GLN A 35 29.81 8.07 -7.07
CA GLN A 35 29.78 6.62 -6.84
C GLN A 35 30.81 6.19 -5.78
N ALA A 36 32.03 6.75 -5.83
CA ALA A 36 33.05 6.48 -4.82
C ALA A 36 32.62 6.99 -3.43
N ARG A 37 31.98 8.17 -3.39
CA ARG A 37 31.45 8.75 -2.16
C ARG A 37 30.30 7.93 -1.57
N LEU A 38 29.38 7.46 -2.40
CA LEU A 38 28.31 6.54 -2.00
C LEU A 38 28.90 5.25 -1.39
N ALA A 39 29.88 4.64 -2.05
CA ALA A 39 30.53 3.44 -1.56
C ALA A 39 31.25 3.64 -0.21
N GLU A 40 31.89 4.79 0.00
CA GLU A 40 32.52 5.16 1.27
C GLU A 40 31.48 5.25 2.40
N LEU A 41 30.38 5.99 2.16
CA LEU A 41 29.30 6.17 3.14
C LEU A 41 28.58 4.84 3.44
N GLU A 42 28.38 3.99 2.44
CA GLU A 42 27.81 2.65 2.65
C GLU A 42 28.76 1.72 3.44
N ALA A 43 30.07 1.83 3.23
CA ALA A 43 31.05 1.08 4.01
C ALA A 43 31.06 1.53 5.48
N LEU A 44 30.97 2.84 5.73
CA LEU A 44 30.84 3.39 7.08
C LEU A 44 29.52 2.97 7.74
N ALA A 45 28.40 2.97 7.00
CA ALA A 45 27.11 2.50 7.50
C ALA A 45 27.10 1.00 7.84
N ARG A 46 27.82 0.19 7.04
CA ARG A 46 27.91 -1.26 7.23
C ARG A 46 28.91 -1.66 8.33
N ALA A 47 29.79 -0.76 8.76
CA ALA A 47 30.75 -1.04 9.81
C ALA A 47 29.97 -1.52 11.05
N PRO A 48 30.18 -2.78 11.51
CA PRO A 48 29.39 -3.34 12.58
C PRO A 48 29.53 -2.45 13.81
N ALA A 49 28.41 -1.99 14.34
CA ALA A 49 28.35 -1.11 15.51
C ALA A 49 28.75 -1.90 16.78
N GLY A 50 30.01 -2.32 16.86
CA GLY A 50 30.51 -3.26 17.86
C GLY A 50 29.78 -4.59 17.75
N SER A 51 30.47 -5.65 17.31
CA SER A 51 29.99 -6.99 17.63
C SER A 51 29.69 -7.02 19.14
N PRO A 52 28.47 -7.36 19.58
CA PRO A 52 28.25 -7.65 20.99
C PRO A 52 29.31 -8.67 21.43
N PRO A 53 29.82 -8.60 22.67
CA PRO A 53 30.76 -9.60 23.16
C PRO A 53 30.17 -10.96 22.85
N ALA A 54 30.96 -11.83 22.21
CA ALA A 54 30.50 -13.14 21.78
C ALA A 54 29.93 -13.87 22.99
N ASP A 55 28.60 -13.93 23.08
CA ASP A 55 27.93 -14.85 23.99
C ASP A 55 28.37 -16.26 23.59
N GLU A 56 28.71 -17.04 24.62
CA GLU A 56 29.24 -18.39 24.51
C GLU A 56 28.43 -19.26 23.54
N PRO A 57 29.07 -20.20 22.84
CA PRO A 57 28.39 -21.11 21.93
C PRO A 57 27.30 -21.88 22.69
N VAL A 58 26.04 -21.54 22.41
CA VAL A 58 24.90 -22.36 22.81
C VAL A 58 24.90 -23.58 21.88
N ASP A 59 25.15 -24.75 22.46
CA ASP A 59 25.12 -26.04 21.78
C ASP A 59 23.84 -26.18 20.95
N ALA A 60 24.02 -26.31 19.63
CA ALA A 60 22.94 -26.54 18.69
C ALA A 60 22.40 -27.97 18.89
N ASP A 61 21.17 -28.07 19.37
CA ASP A 61 20.39 -29.30 19.44
C ASP A 61 19.93 -29.71 18.02
N PRO A 62 20.32 -30.89 17.50
CA PRO A 62 19.86 -31.38 16.21
C PRO A 62 18.59 -32.22 16.41
N GLY A 63 17.43 -31.55 16.46
CA GLY A 63 16.10 -32.19 16.40
C GLY A 63 15.32 -31.62 15.21
N ASP A 64 15.30 -32.31 14.08
CA ASP A 64 14.21 -33.22 13.69
C ASP A 64 12.86 -32.50 13.52
N SER A 65 12.50 -32.22 12.26
CA SER A 65 11.11 -32.32 11.78
C SER A 65 11.07 -32.17 10.25
N ALA A 66 11.16 -33.32 9.59
CA ALA A 66 10.54 -33.52 8.30
C ALA A 66 9.01 -33.41 8.42
N ARG A 67 8.34 -32.73 7.46
CA ARG A 67 7.02 -33.08 6.88
C ARG A 67 6.52 -31.99 5.95
N ASN A 68 6.46 -32.30 4.65
CA ASN A 68 5.24 -32.58 3.85
C ASN A 68 4.64 -31.32 3.20
N VAL A 69 4.81 -31.17 1.88
CA VAL A 69 3.87 -31.59 0.82
C VAL A 69 2.61 -30.72 0.78
N ALA A 70 2.51 -29.89 -0.26
CA ALA A 70 1.30 -29.77 -1.08
C ALA A 70 1.64 -29.11 -2.42
N ASP A 71 1.72 -29.94 -3.45
CA ASP A 71 1.47 -29.56 -4.85
C ASP A 71 0.11 -28.85 -4.96
N SER A 72 0.02 -27.87 -5.84
CA SER A 72 -1.25 -27.45 -6.43
C SER A 72 -1.02 -26.97 -7.86
N ASP A 73 -0.87 -27.97 -8.74
CA ASP A 73 -1.18 -27.88 -10.16
C ASP A 73 -2.69 -27.63 -10.34
N GLY A 74 -3.02 -26.54 -11.03
CA GLY A 74 -4.41 -26.15 -11.29
C GLY A 74 -4.57 -25.43 -12.62
N THR A 75 -4.26 -26.12 -13.73
CA THR A 75 -4.56 -25.66 -15.10
C THR A 75 -6.04 -25.94 -15.43
N PRO A 76 -6.85 -24.95 -15.84
CA PRO A 76 -8.15 -25.20 -16.44
C PRO A 76 -8.04 -25.48 -17.96
N PRO A 77 -8.95 -26.30 -18.51
CA PRO A 77 -8.81 -26.94 -19.82
C PRO A 77 -9.08 -26.01 -21.00
N LYS A 78 -8.22 -26.15 -22.01
CA LYS A 78 -8.42 -25.64 -23.37
C LYS A 78 -9.47 -26.51 -24.08
N THR A 79 -10.72 -26.04 -24.11
CA THR A 79 -11.79 -26.70 -24.86
C THR A 79 -11.53 -26.55 -26.36
N ALA A 80 -11.11 -27.64 -26.98
CA ALA A 80 -11.13 -27.83 -28.42
C ALA A 80 -12.30 -28.77 -28.78
N GLY A 81 -13.13 -28.30 -29.70
CA GLY A 81 -14.10 -29.09 -30.45
C GLY A 81 -14.64 -28.19 -31.55
N GLY A 82 -14.55 -28.47 -32.85
CA GLY A 82 -14.24 -29.72 -33.53
C GLY A 82 -15.42 -30.07 -34.45
N ALA A 83 -15.21 -29.86 -35.76
CA ALA A 83 -16.01 -30.35 -36.90
C ALA A 83 -17.42 -29.72 -37.09
N THR A 84 -17.97 -29.53 -38.29
CA THR A 84 -17.76 -30.19 -39.58
C THR A 84 -18.33 -29.31 -40.72
N GLU A 85 -17.55 -29.14 -41.79
CA GLU A 85 -17.91 -29.32 -43.20
C GLU A 85 -19.30 -28.90 -43.73
N GLY A 86 -19.29 -27.97 -44.69
CA GLY A 86 -20.43 -27.61 -45.51
C GLY A 86 -20.07 -26.55 -46.54
N ALA A 87 -19.18 -26.87 -47.48
CA ALA A 87 -18.81 -26.00 -48.58
C ALA A 87 -19.96 -25.93 -49.61
N ALA A 88 -20.92 -25.05 -49.38
CA ALA A 88 -21.85 -24.60 -50.41
C ALA A 88 -21.25 -23.39 -51.13
N ARG A 89 -20.99 -23.53 -52.43
CA ARG A 89 -20.60 -22.41 -53.30
C ARG A 89 -21.79 -21.46 -53.41
N PRO A 90 -21.66 -20.17 -53.06
CA PRO A 90 -22.69 -19.19 -53.38
C PRO A 90 -22.73 -18.99 -54.90
N VAL A 91 -23.94 -19.04 -55.45
CA VAL A 91 -24.26 -18.57 -56.79
C VAL A 91 -24.25 -17.03 -56.72
N ASP A 92 -23.49 -16.38 -57.61
CA ASP A 92 -23.48 -14.93 -57.77
C ASP A 92 -24.84 -14.46 -58.31
N GLU A 93 -25.76 -14.15 -57.40
CA GLU A 93 -26.94 -13.38 -57.73
C GLU A 93 -26.58 -11.89 -57.76
N PRO A 94 -26.95 -11.13 -58.81
CA PRO A 94 -26.72 -9.69 -58.87
C PRO A 94 -27.51 -9.00 -57.75
N GLY A 95 -26.81 -8.70 -56.66
CA GLY A 95 -27.40 -8.16 -55.45
C GLY A 95 -28.09 -6.81 -55.68
N PRO A 96 -29.35 -6.64 -55.25
CA PRO A 96 -30.07 -5.39 -55.38
C PRO A 96 -29.38 -4.30 -54.53
N TRP A 97 -28.95 -3.24 -55.21
CA TRP A 97 -28.19 -2.09 -54.67
C TRP A 97 -28.75 -1.49 -53.36
N TRP A 98 -30.04 -1.68 -53.10
CA TRP A 98 -30.74 -1.27 -51.88
C TRP A 98 -30.21 -1.93 -50.59
N ARG A 99 -29.68 -3.17 -50.65
CA ARG A 99 -29.10 -3.84 -49.46
C ARG A 99 -27.81 -3.18 -48.96
N ARG A 100 -27.02 -2.55 -49.85
CA ARG A 100 -25.78 -1.85 -49.45
C ARG A 100 -26.05 -0.59 -48.61
N TRP A 101 -27.22 0.04 -48.78
CA TRP A 101 -27.60 1.22 -48.01
C TRP A 101 -28.11 0.86 -46.60
N MET A 102 -28.76 -0.30 -46.43
CA MET A 102 -29.18 -0.79 -45.11
C MET A 102 -28.03 -1.33 -44.26
N THR A 103 -27.03 -2.00 -44.85
CA THR A 103 -25.86 -2.50 -44.11
C THR A 103 -24.97 -1.38 -43.58
N ALA A 104 -24.98 -0.20 -44.21
CA ALA A 104 -24.26 0.97 -43.72
C ALA A 104 -24.90 1.56 -42.45
N GLN A 105 -26.22 1.40 -42.25
CA GLN A 105 -26.89 1.91 -41.04
C GLN A 105 -26.79 0.95 -39.85
N THR A 106 -26.77 -0.36 -40.06
CA THR A 106 -26.60 -1.33 -38.96
C THR A 106 -25.18 -1.34 -38.38
N ALA A 107 -24.15 -1.06 -39.19
CA ALA A 107 -22.77 -0.95 -38.71
C ALA A 107 -22.55 0.25 -37.76
N ALA A 108 -23.26 1.36 -37.97
CA ALA A 108 -23.16 2.55 -37.12
C ALA A 108 -23.78 2.36 -35.73
N ALA A 109 -24.89 1.61 -35.63
CA ALA A 109 -25.56 1.35 -34.35
C ALA A 109 -24.74 0.45 -33.41
N VAL A 110 -24.03 -0.55 -33.95
CA VAL A 110 -23.16 -1.43 -33.16
C VAL A 110 -21.96 -0.67 -32.59
N GLY A 111 -21.37 0.24 -33.38
CA GLY A 111 -20.23 1.06 -32.92
C GLY A 111 -20.57 1.95 -31.72
N ILE A 112 -21.74 2.62 -31.74
CA ILE A 112 -22.18 3.48 -30.63
C ILE A 112 -22.44 2.66 -29.36
N GLY A 113 -23.07 1.49 -29.48
CA GLY A 113 -23.33 0.60 -28.35
C GLY A 113 -22.04 0.11 -27.67
N VAL A 114 -21.01 -0.24 -28.46
CA VAL A 114 -19.70 -0.65 -27.93
C VAL A 114 -19.00 0.49 -27.21
N VAL A 115 -19.01 1.72 -27.76
CA VAL A 115 -18.39 2.88 -27.11
C VAL A 115 -19.09 3.23 -25.79
N ILE A 116 -20.43 3.24 -25.75
CA ILE A 116 -21.18 3.49 -24.52
C ILE A 116 -20.94 2.37 -23.50
N GLY A 117 -20.94 1.11 -23.94
CA GLY A 117 -20.63 -0.03 -23.08
C GLY A 117 -19.22 0.02 -22.49
N LEU A 118 -18.24 0.47 -23.26
CA LEU A 118 -16.85 0.59 -22.82
C LEU A 118 -16.66 1.77 -21.85
N ILE A 119 -17.31 2.91 -22.10
CA ILE A 119 -17.34 4.06 -21.18
C ILE A 119 -18.03 3.66 -19.86
N ALA A 120 -19.17 2.96 -19.94
CA ALA A 120 -19.88 2.48 -18.74
C ALA A 120 -19.04 1.45 -17.98
N ALA A 121 -18.40 0.50 -18.65
CA ALA A 121 -17.53 -0.49 -18.02
C ALA A 121 -16.32 0.14 -17.31
N LEU A 122 -15.76 1.21 -17.87
CA LEU A 122 -14.67 1.97 -17.25
C LEU A 122 -15.15 2.87 -16.09
N ALA A 123 -16.41 3.30 -16.09
CA ALA A 123 -16.99 4.15 -15.06
C ALA A 123 -17.65 3.38 -13.88
N LEU A 124 -17.95 2.09 -14.04
CA LEU A 124 -18.55 1.27 -12.98
C LEU A 124 -17.68 1.09 -11.72
N PRO A 125 -16.35 0.86 -11.80
CA PRO A 125 -15.57 0.56 -10.59
C PRO A 125 -15.48 1.76 -9.62
N SER A 126 -15.57 3.00 -10.11
CA SER A 126 -15.55 4.20 -9.27
C SER A 126 -16.86 4.45 -8.53
N VAL A 127 -17.99 3.87 -8.99
CA VAL A 127 -19.28 3.99 -8.30
C VAL A 127 -19.44 2.95 -7.19
N THR A 128 -18.70 1.84 -7.26
CA THR A 128 -18.81 0.73 -6.30
C THR A 128 -17.72 0.71 -5.23
N ALA A 129 -16.72 1.59 -5.31
CA ALA A 129 -15.74 1.70 -4.24
C ALA A 129 -16.46 2.09 -2.93
N PRO A 130 -16.26 1.35 -1.83
CA PRO A 130 -16.80 1.72 -0.53
C PRO A 130 -16.40 3.15 -0.22
N ARG A 131 -17.39 4.02 0.03
CA ARG A 131 -17.10 5.38 0.51
C ARG A 131 -16.53 5.27 1.92
N ALA A 132 -15.57 6.13 2.23
CA ALA A 132 -15.11 6.29 3.60
C ALA A 132 -16.29 6.75 4.48
N ASP A 133 -16.35 6.24 5.70
CA ASP A 133 -17.35 6.68 6.68
C ASP A 133 -16.92 8.02 7.28
N ILE A 134 -15.61 8.21 7.46
CA ILE A 134 -14.98 9.43 7.94
C ILE A 134 -13.75 9.71 7.06
N THR A 135 -13.53 10.96 6.69
CA THR A 135 -12.29 11.40 6.03
C THR A 135 -11.63 12.43 6.93
N LEU A 136 -10.39 12.15 7.34
CA LEU A 136 -9.56 13.03 8.14
C LEU A 136 -8.77 13.93 7.19
N ALA A 137 -8.99 15.24 7.27
CA ALA A 137 -8.30 16.20 6.42
C ALA A 137 -6.91 16.52 6.98
N GLU A 138 -6.02 16.99 6.11
CA GLU A 138 -4.72 17.50 6.50
C GLU A 138 -4.82 18.71 7.46
N THR A 139 -3.94 18.76 8.46
CA THR A 139 -3.84 19.86 9.42
C THR A 139 -2.46 20.51 9.39
N ASP A 140 -2.36 21.79 9.75
CA ASP A 140 -1.09 22.51 9.86
C ASP A 140 -0.27 22.13 11.12
N GLU A 141 -0.66 21.06 11.81
CA GLU A 141 -0.10 20.67 13.11
C GLU A 141 1.29 20.03 12.96
N GLN A 142 2.35 20.80 13.23
CA GLN A 142 3.75 20.35 13.13
C GLN A 142 4.27 19.77 14.45
N TRP A 143 4.35 18.43 14.54
CA TRP A 143 4.78 17.72 15.75
C TRP A 143 6.12 16.98 15.64
N ALA A 144 6.71 16.95 14.43
CA ALA A 144 7.88 16.14 14.12
C ALA A 144 9.07 16.33 15.07
N SER A 145 9.29 17.55 15.58
CA SER A 145 10.44 17.87 16.42
C SER A 145 10.46 17.15 17.77
N GLN A 146 9.30 16.80 18.33
CA GLN A 146 9.23 16.06 19.59
C GLN A 146 9.55 14.57 19.41
N TRP A 147 9.41 14.06 18.18
CA TRP A 147 9.53 12.64 17.83
C TRP A 147 10.76 12.36 16.97
N GLU A 148 11.60 13.35 16.69
CA GLU A 148 12.71 13.24 15.73
C GLU A 148 13.57 12.00 15.97
N SER A 149 13.98 11.75 17.22
CA SER A 149 14.80 10.58 17.57
C SER A 149 14.06 9.25 17.39
N TYR A 150 12.75 9.23 17.62
CA TYR A 150 11.91 8.06 17.39
C TYR A 150 11.77 7.82 15.87
N LEU A 151 11.33 8.82 15.11
CA LEU A 151 11.12 8.73 13.66
C LEU A 151 12.39 8.28 12.92
N VAL A 152 13.55 8.84 13.27
CA VAL A 152 14.83 8.44 12.68
C VAL A 152 15.17 6.97 12.98
N SER A 153 14.79 6.44 14.14
CA SER A 153 15.02 5.03 14.47
C SER A 153 14.14 4.05 13.68
N TYR A 154 13.05 4.56 13.09
CA TYR A 154 12.13 3.83 12.22
C TYR A 154 12.32 4.20 10.73
N ASP A 155 13.46 4.81 10.38
CA ASP A 155 13.75 5.17 8.98
C ASP A 155 12.68 6.11 8.36
N ILE A 156 12.02 6.94 9.18
CA ILE A 156 11.05 7.96 8.76
C ILE A 156 11.73 9.33 8.69
N VAL A 157 11.47 10.11 7.64
CA VAL A 157 11.97 11.48 7.46
C VAL A 157 11.13 12.45 8.29
N PRO A 158 11.63 12.99 9.42
CA PRO A 158 10.81 13.78 10.33
C PRO A 158 10.16 15.00 9.68
N GLU A 159 10.88 15.68 8.78
CA GLU A 159 10.42 16.89 8.10
C GLU A 159 9.27 16.65 7.12
N SER A 160 8.99 15.38 6.77
CA SER A 160 7.89 14.99 5.89
C SER A 160 6.59 14.66 6.63
N MET A 161 6.61 14.69 7.97
CA MET A 161 5.42 14.39 8.75
C MET A 161 4.32 15.41 8.47
N GLN A 162 3.17 14.88 8.10
CA GLN A 162 1.95 15.61 7.84
C GLN A 162 0.85 15.16 8.81
N GLY A 163 0.31 16.10 9.58
CA GLY A 163 -0.80 15.87 10.49
C GLY A 163 -2.13 15.78 9.76
N HIS A 164 -3.04 14.99 10.33
CA HIS A 164 -4.44 14.91 9.90
C HIS A 164 -5.37 15.19 11.08
N ASP A 165 -6.64 15.45 10.78
CA ASP A 165 -7.68 15.60 11.78
C ASP A 165 -7.68 14.40 12.73
N ARG A 166 -8.04 14.66 13.98
CA ARG A 166 -8.10 13.62 15.01
C ARG A 166 -9.32 12.74 14.80
N LEU A 167 -9.14 11.44 14.98
CA LEU A 167 -10.27 10.52 15.04
C LEU A 167 -10.84 10.51 16.46
N ASP A 168 -12.08 10.99 16.59
CA ASP A 168 -12.80 11.18 17.86
C ASP A 168 -11.99 12.01 18.88
N ASP A 169 -11.34 13.08 18.43
CA ASP A 169 -10.55 14.04 19.23
C ASP A 169 -9.35 13.45 20.01
N VAL A 170 -9.13 12.13 19.97
CA VAL A 170 -8.16 11.43 20.82
C VAL A 170 -7.06 10.71 20.04
N LEU A 171 -7.41 10.05 18.93
CA LEU A 171 -6.42 9.40 18.09
C LEU A 171 -5.84 10.39 17.10
N MET A 172 -4.52 10.50 17.15
CA MET A 172 -3.77 11.35 16.24
C MET A 172 -3.26 10.49 15.10
N VAL A 173 -3.41 11.01 13.89
CA VAL A 173 -3.08 10.32 12.66
C VAL A 173 -2.13 11.18 11.85
N TRP A 174 -1.03 10.58 11.40
CA TRP A 174 -0.04 11.26 10.57
C TRP A 174 0.32 10.41 9.36
N THR A 175 0.75 11.09 8.31
CA THR A 175 1.48 10.47 7.21
C THR A 175 2.89 11.01 7.15
N ALA A 176 3.84 10.22 6.68
CA ALA A 176 5.21 10.66 6.47
C ALA A 176 5.85 9.90 5.31
N ASP A 177 6.94 10.44 4.78
CA ASP A 177 7.83 9.74 3.86
C ASP A 177 8.90 8.98 4.65
N GLY A 178 9.15 7.73 4.27
CA GLY A 178 10.31 6.97 4.74
C GLY A 178 11.56 7.28 3.91
N ILE A 179 12.74 6.96 4.43
CA ILE A 179 14.02 7.22 3.75
C ILE A 179 14.17 6.43 2.44
N PHE A 180 13.34 5.41 2.21
CA PHE A 180 13.34 4.60 1.00
C PHE A 180 12.25 5.04 0.00
N ASN A 181 11.74 6.26 0.16
CA ASN A 181 10.66 6.80 -0.69
C ASN A 181 9.38 5.96 -0.60
N ASP A 182 9.14 5.36 0.55
CA ASP A 182 7.91 4.74 0.98
C ASP A 182 7.02 5.75 1.70
N ARG A 183 5.72 5.49 1.73
CA ARG A 183 4.74 6.29 2.45
C ARG A 183 4.31 5.55 3.69
N CYS A 184 4.40 6.21 4.83
CA CYS A 184 4.05 5.69 6.14
C CYS A 184 2.76 6.32 6.67
N LEU A 185 1.95 5.50 7.33
CA LEU A 185 0.82 5.89 8.16
C LEU A 185 1.19 5.62 9.62
N LEU A 186 1.12 6.66 10.45
CA LEU A 186 1.45 6.62 11.87
C LEU A 186 0.21 6.93 12.70
N ILE A 187 0.03 6.19 13.79
CA ILE A 187 -1.08 6.39 14.72
C ILE A 187 -0.52 6.55 16.13
N GLY A 188 -0.96 7.60 16.80
CA GLY A 188 -0.67 7.87 18.21
C GLY A 188 -1.93 8.19 18.99
N HIS A 189 -1.79 8.30 20.30
CA HIS A 189 -2.88 8.68 21.20
C HIS A 189 -2.40 9.65 22.27
N GLU A 190 -3.24 10.62 22.62
CA GLU A 190 -3.01 11.49 23.76
C GLU A 190 -3.41 10.78 25.08
N PRO A 191 -2.84 11.17 26.24
CA PRO A 191 -1.84 12.21 26.46
C PRO A 191 -0.40 11.70 26.39
N THR A 192 -0.19 10.39 26.20
CA THR A 192 1.17 9.81 26.18
C THR A 192 1.97 10.28 24.97
N MET A 193 1.26 10.79 23.96
CA MET A 193 1.73 11.20 22.65
C MET A 193 2.55 10.11 21.93
N ARG A 194 2.50 8.86 22.38
CA ARG A 194 3.29 7.79 21.79
C ARG A 194 2.72 7.36 20.46
N ILE A 195 3.56 7.37 19.43
CA ILE A 195 3.32 6.59 18.21
C ILE A 195 3.29 5.12 18.62
N THR A 196 2.17 4.46 18.36
CA THR A 196 1.92 3.08 18.77
C THR A 196 2.02 2.13 17.59
N VAL A 197 1.77 2.65 16.39
CA VAL A 197 1.64 1.87 15.18
C VAL A 197 2.21 2.64 14.01
N GLU A 198 2.93 1.91 13.16
CA GLU A 198 3.44 2.37 11.88
C GLU A 198 3.15 1.30 10.83
N THR A 199 2.69 1.74 9.65
CA THR A 199 2.69 0.90 8.46
C THR A 199 3.16 1.72 7.27
N CYS A 200 4.20 1.22 6.59
CA CYS A 200 4.73 1.85 5.39
C CYS A 200 4.51 0.97 4.16
N THR A 201 4.26 1.60 3.03
CA THR A 201 4.14 0.94 1.72
C THR A 201 4.90 1.71 0.66
N ALA A 202 5.24 1.07 -0.45
CA ALA A 202 5.77 1.77 -1.62
C ALA A 202 4.82 2.94 -2.03
N ARG A 203 5.40 4.03 -2.57
CA ARG A 203 4.69 5.29 -2.86
C ARG A 203 3.50 5.17 -3.82
N ASP A 204 3.47 4.12 -4.64
CA ASP A 204 2.38 3.79 -5.56
C ASP A 204 1.20 3.07 -4.86
N ARG A 205 1.31 2.83 -3.56
CA ARG A 205 0.28 2.19 -2.74
C ARG A 205 -0.09 3.07 -1.56
N TYR A 206 -1.33 2.90 -1.12
CA TYR A 206 -1.84 3.57 0.07
C TYR A 206 -1.61 2.69 1.28
N PRO A 207 -0.81 3.13 2.27
CA PRO A 207 -0.65 2.37 3.50
C PRO A 207 -1.98 2.34 4.24
N SER A 208 -2.32 1.16 4.77
CA SER A 208 -3.58 0.93 5.46
C SER A 208 -3.36 0.19 6.77
N TYR A 209 -4.05 0.60 7.82
CA TYR A 209 -3.99 -0.03 9.13
C TYR A 209 -5.39 -0.37 9.66
N ASP A 210 -5.55 -1.61 10.13
CA ASP A 210 -6.78 -2.09 10.74
C ASP A 210 -6.67 -2.02 12.27
N LEU A 211 -7.37 -1.06 12.86
CA LEU A 211 -7.43 -0.87 14.30
C LEU A 211 -8.68 -1.55 14.87
N ILE A 212 -8.50 -2.65 15.60
CA ILE A 212 -9.60 -3.34 16.27
C ILE A 212 -9.92 -2.63 17.59
N VAL A 213 -11.17 -2.20 17.76
CA VAL A 213 -11.68 -1.55 18.97
C VAL A 213 -11.76 -2.58 20.10
N THR A 214 -10.75 -2.57 20.98
CA THR A 214 -10.74 -3.37 22.21
C THR A 214 -11.52 -2.67 23.34
N ALA A 215 -11.73 -3.35 24.46
CA ALA A 215 -12.37 -2.74 25.63
C ALA A 215 -11.57 -1.54 26.16
N GLN A 216 -10.23 -1.60 26.12
CA GLN A 216 -9.36 -0.49 26.51
C GLN A 216 -9.48 0.68 25.54
N LEU A 217 -9.36 0.41 24.24
CA LEU A 217 -9.41 1.44 23.21
C LEU A 217 -10.79 2.10 23.13
N ARG A 218 -11.86 1.35 23.35
CA ARG A 218 -13.22 1.90 23.42
C ARG A 218 -13.34 3.01 24.48
N GLY A 219 -12.68 2.86 25.62
CA GLY A 219 -12.66 3.90 26.65
C GLY A 219 -11.89 5.15 26.24
N VAL A 220 -10.89 5.00 25.36
CA VAL A 220 -10.11 6.09 24.76
C VAL A 220 -10.90 6.81 23.67
N LEU A 221 -11.73 6.09 22.91
CA LEU A 221 -12.59 6.61 21.84
C LEU A 221 -13.97 7.07 22.33
N ASP A 222 -14.08 7.53 23.58
CA ASP A 222 -15.32 8.03 24.20
C ASP A 222 -16.56 7.13 24.03
N ASN A 223 -16.35 5.81 23.90
CA ASN A 223 -17.37 4.81 23.59
C ASN A 223 -18.12 5.03 22.24
N ALA A 224 -17.54 5.77 21.30
CA ALA A 224 -18.12 6.01 19.97
C ALA A 224 -18.35 4.70 19.20
N TYR A 225 -17.48 3.70 19.39
CA TYR A 225 -17.56 2.41 18.71
C TYR A 225 -17.73 1.22 19.68
N PRO A 226 -18.54 0.21 19.31
CA PRO A 226 -18.60 -1.06 20.02
C PRO A 226 -17.26 -1.79 20.02
N VAL A 227 -17.03 -2.62 21.04
CA VAL A 227 -15.88 -3.54 21.06
C VAL A 227 -16.01 -4.53 19.90
N GLY A 228 -14.90 -4.81 19.23
CA GLY A 228 -14.82 -5.68 18.05
C GLY A 228 -15.01 -4.95 16.71
N THR A 229 -15.42 -3.68 16.72
CA THR A 229 -15.40 -2.84 15.51
C THR A 229 -13.98 -2.75 14.97
N THR A 230 -13.81 -2.84 13.64
CA THR A 230 -12.52 -2.59 13.00
C THR A 230 -12.57 -1.23 12.30
N LEU A 231 -11.70 -0.32 12.71
CA LEU A 231 -11.49 0.96 12.06
C LEU A 231 -10.33 0.79 11.08
N ARG A 232 -10.61 0.76 9.78
CA ARG A 232 -9.57 0.67 8.75
C ARG A 232 -9.21 2.09 8.31
N LEU A 233 -8.01 2.51 8.64
CA LEU A 233 -7.43 3.78 8.20
C LEU A 233 -6.65 3.54 6.91
N VAL A 234 -6.85 4.38 5.90
CA VAL A 234 -6.17 4.29 4.60
C VAL A 234 -5.63 5.67 4.22
N ALA A 235 -4.31 5.81 4.16
CA ALA A 235 -3.70 7.08 3.81
C ALA A 235 -3.72 7.29 2.29
N ARG A 236 -4.45 8.32 1.85
CA ARG A 236 -4.42 8.83 0.48
C ARG A 236 -3.53 10.06 0.38
N GLU A 237 -3.32 10.57 -0.83
CA GLU A 237 -2.49 11.76 -1.11
C GLU A 237 -2.66 12.89 -0.10
N ASP A 238 -3.90 13.33 0.14
CA ASP A 238 -4.24 14.54 0.90
C ASP A 238 -5.11 14.31 2.14
N ALA A 239 -5.41 13.05 2.46
CA ALA A 239 -6.35 12.70 3.51
C ALA A 239 -6.14 11.28 4.01
N VAL A 240 -6.69 10.98 5.19
CA VAL A 240 -6.84 9.60 5.67
C VAL A 240 -8.31 9.23 5.69
N ASP A 241 -8.67 8.24 4.87
CA ASP A 241 -10.02 7.69 4.85
C ASP A 241 -10.14 6.62 5.96
N VAL A 242 -11.22 6.68 6.73
CA VAL A 242 -11.53 5.71 7.79
C VAL A 242 -12.81 4.97 7.39
N HIS A 243 -12.69 3.64 7.34
CA HIS A 243 -13.81 2.73 7.11
C HIS A 243 -14.15 2.01 8.42
N VAL A 244 -15.42 2.09 8.81
CA VAL A 244 -15.93 1.46 10.03
C VAL A 244 -16.56 0.13 9.66
N LEU A 245 -15.88 -0.95 10.02
CA LEU A 245 -16.36 -2.31 9.82
C LEU A 245 -16.95 -2.80 11.13
N GLU A 246 -18.28 -2.95 11.17
CA GLU A 246 -18.96 -3.53 12.32
C GLU A 246 -18.40 -4.92 12.66
N PRO A 247 -18.34 -5.30 13.94
CA PRO A 247 -17.92 -6.65 14.31
C PRO A 247 -18.80 -7.66 13.56
N ALA A 248 -18.16 -8.57 12.81
CA ALA A 248 -18.85 -9.66 12.16
C ALA A 248 -19.62 -10.42 13.25
N GLY A 249 -20.94 -10.24 13.27
CA GLY A 249 -21.74 -10.41 14.48
C GLY A 249 -21.40 -11.70 15.23
N GLU A 250 -21.22 -11.56 16.54
CA GLU A 250 -21.84 -12.53 17.44
C GLU A 250 -23.30 -12.58 16.99
N GLY A 251 -23.63 -13.59 16.18
CA GLY A 251 -24.96 -13.77 15.63
C GLY A 251 -25.92 -13.60 16.79
N ARG A 252 -26.77 -12.58 16.70
CA ARG A 252 -27.77 -12.22 17.71
C ARG A 252 -28.55 -13.50 18.00
N VAL A 253 -28.15 -14.25 19.03
CA VAL A 253 -28.87 -15.45 19.46
C VAL A 253 -30.12 -14.91 20.12
N THR A 254 -31.14 -14.64 19.31
CA THR A 254 -32.48 -14.39 19.81
C THR A 254 -32.96 -15.71 20.40
N GLY A 255 -32.73 -15.89 21.70
CA GLY A 255 -33.35 -16.96 22.46
C GLY A 255 -34.86 -16.81 22.39
N GLY A 256 -35.52 -17.81 21.80
CA GLY A 256 -36.96 -18.03 21.90
C GLY A 256 -37.32 -18.81 23.16
#